data_AF-A0A316EFM1-F1
#
_entry.id   AF-A0A316EFM1-F1
#
_cell.length_a   1.000
_cell.length_b   1.000
_cell.length_c   1.000
_cell.angle_alpha   90.00
_cell.angle_beta   90.00
_cell.angle_gamma   90.00
#
_symmetry.space_group_name_H-M   'P 1'
#
loop_
_entity.id
_entity.type
_entity.pdbx_description
1 polymer ?
#
loop_
_entity_poly.entity_id
_entity_poly.type
_entity_poly.pdbx_seq_one_letter_code
_entity_poly.pdbx_strand_id
1 'polypeptide(L)'
;MNNKLENKVVLVMSVEKLASELNVTSSYFSDMLISLTGQNTQQHIHNRLIERAKEILITTDLTVSEIAYQLGFEYSQSFRILFKNKTNLTPIEYRHSYN
;
A
#
# COMPACT_ATOMS: atom_id res chain seq x y z
N MET A 1 -12.06 17.07 -22.80
CA MET A 1 -12.64 15.72 -22.66
C MET A 1 -11.52 14.73 -22.40
N ASN A 2 -11.73 13.88 -21.39
CA ASN A 2 -11.04 12.63 -21.11
C ASN A 2 -9.57 12.70 -20.66
N ASN A 3 -9.39 12.87 -19.35
CA ASN A 3 -8.35 12.09 -18.66
C ASN A 3 -8.91 11.39 -17.41
N LYS A 4 -10.04 10.69 -17.61
CA LYS A 4 -10.73 9.88 -16.57
C LYS A 4 -10.24 8.42 -16.55
N LEU A 5 -9.09 8.13 -17.17
CA LEU A 5 -8.60 6.76 -17.39
C LEU A 5 -7.26 6.44 -16.71
N GLU A 6 -6.58 7.40 -16.07
CA GLU A 6 -5.35 7.09 -15.31
C GLU A 6 -5.60 6.60 -13.88
N ASN A 7 -6.85 6.50 -13.44
CA ASN A 7 -7.21 6.06 -12.09
C ASN A 7 -7.84 4.66 -12.08
N LYS A 8 -7.29 3.75 -12.89
CA LYS A 8 -7.78 2.37 -12.98
C LYS A 8 -6.69 1.40 -12.55
N VAL A 9 -7.03 0.69 -11.47
CA VAL A 9 -6.34 -0.45 -10.88
C VAL A 9 -5.24 -0.05 -9.88
N VAL A 10 -5.65 0.26 -8.65
CA VAL A 10 -4.82 -0.13 -7.50
C VAL A 10 -4.74 -1.65 -7.55
N LEU A 11 -3.64 -2.13 -8.11
CA LEU A 11 -3.35 -3.54 -8.24
C LEU A 11 -3.19 -4.05 -6.80
N VAL A 12 -4.16 -4.83 -6.33
CA VAL A 12 -3.93 -5.70 -5.18
C VAL A 12 -2.80 -6.65 -5.60
N MET A 13 -1.56 -6.29 -5.28
CA MET A 13 -0.41 -7.16 -5.45
C MET A 13 -0.50 -8.21 -4.36
N SER A 14 -1.10 -9.35 -4.68
CA SER A 14 -1.04 -10.52 -3.82
C SER A 14 0.27 -11.28 -4.09
N VAL A 15 0.72 -12.04 -3.09
CA VAL A 15 1.90 -12.90 -3.20
C VAL A 15 1.75 -13.88 -4.36
N GLU A 16 0.55 -14.43 -4.52
CA GLU A 16 0.18 -15.41 -5.53
C GLU A 16 0.31 -14.82 -6.93
N LYS A 17 -0.10 -13.57 -7.11
CA LYS A 17 0.00 -12.90 -8.41
C LYS A 17 1.45 -12.69 -8.82
N LEU A 18 2.28 -12.17 -7.92
CA LEU A 18 3.70 -11.93 -8.19
C LEU A 18 4.47 -13.25 -8.42
N ALA A 19 4.15 -14.28 -7.64
CA ALA A 19 4.75 -15.60 -7.82
C ALA A 19 4.38 -16.19 -9.18
N SER A 20 3.12 -16.04 -9.62
CA SER A 20 2.66 -16.50 -10.93
C SER A 20 3.35 -15.80 -12.10
N GLU A 21 3.59 -14.48 -12.01
CA GLU A 21 4.32 -13.70 -13.04
C GLU A 21 5.79 -14.16 -13.18
N LEU A 22 6.36 -14.70 -12.11
CA LEU A 22 7.73 -15.22 -12.07
C LEU A 22 7.81 -16.75 -12.29
N ASN A 23 6.68 -17.42 -12.57
CA ASN A 23 6.58 -18.88 -12.70
C ASN A 23 7.14 -19.66 -11.49
N VAL A 24 6.95 -19.13 -10.28
CA VAL A 24 7.34 -19.78 -9.03
C VAL A 24 6.13 -20.01 -8.13
N THR A 25 6.29 -20.87 -7.12
CA THR A 25 5.26 -21.03 -6.09
C THR A 25 5.27 -19.83 -5.12
N SER A 26 4.11 -19.50 -4.54
CA SER A 26 4.01 -18.42 -3.53
C SER A 26 4.92 -18.66 -2.32
N SER A 27 5.12 -19.92 -1.93
CA SER A 27 6.04 -20.29 -0.83
C SER A 27 7.49 -19.98 -1.21
N TYR A 28 7.94 -20.45 -2.38
CA TYR A 28 9.30 -20.21 -2.84
C TYR A 28 9.58 -18.72 -3.01
N PHE A 29 8.62 -17.97 -3.57
CA PHE A 29 8.72 -16.52 -3.68
C PHE A 29 8.82 -15.83 -2.32
N SER A 30 8.03 -16.27 -1.33
CA SER A 30 8.07 -15.72 0.02
C SER A 30 9.40 -16.03 0.72
N ASP A 31 9.90 -17.28 0.60
CA ASP A 31 11.18 -17.71 1.16
C ASP A 31 12.35 -16.94 0.51
N MET A 32 12.30 -16.74 -0.80
CA MET A 32 13.26 -15.95 -1.55
C MET A 32 13.26 -14.48 -1.10
N LEU A 33 12.09 -13.86 -0.93
CA LEU A 33 11.99 -12.48 -0.42
C LEU A 33 12.59 -12.35 0.98
N ILE A 34 12.28 -13.29 1.88
CA ILE A 34 12.85 -13.31 3.23
C ILE A 34 14.38 -13.46 3.15
N SER A 35 14.87 -14.39 2.34
CA SER A 35 16.31 -14.65 2.18
C SER A 35 17.07 -13.45 1.61
N LEU A 36 16.46 -12.68 0.70
CA LEU A 36 17.13 -11.57 0.02
C LEU A 36 16.99 -10.24 0.77
N THR A 37 15.86 -10.00 1.44
CA THR A 37 15.55 -8.69 2.01
C THR A 37 15.37 -8.70 3.53
N GLY A 38 15.36 -9.88 4.16
CA GLY A 38 15.02 -10.06 5.58
C GLY A 38 13.57 -9.72 5.93
N GLN A 39 12.69 -9.55 4.92
CA GLN A 39 11.30 -9.15 5.11
C GLN A 39 10.36 -10.16 4.45
N ASN A 40 9.26 -10.46 5.12
CA ASN A 40 8.23 -11.31 4.53
C ASN A 40 7.38 -10.53 3.50
N THR A 41 6.66 -11.26 2.66
CA THR A 41 5.89 -10.65 1.56
C THR A 41 4.83 -9.67 2.05
N GLN A 42 4.19 -9.93 3.19
CA GLN A 42 3.20 -9.02 3.76
C GLN A 42 3.83 -7.69 4.18
N GLN A 43 5.05 -7.71 4.72
CA GLN A 43 5.79 -6.49 5.05
C GLN A 43 6.11 -5.66 3.80
N HIS A 44 6.51 -6.31 2.70
CA HIS A 44 6.72 -5.64 1.42
C HIS A 44 5.45 -4.96 0.89
N ILE A 45 4.32 -5.69 0.94
CA ILE A 45 3.01 -5.15 0.54
C ILE A 45 2.64 -3.95 1.41
N HIS A 46 2.75 -4.07 2.74
CA HIS A 46 2.48 -2.97 3.64
C HIS A 46 3.37 -1.77 3.37
N ASN A 47 4.67 -1.96 3.15
CA ASN A 47 5.58 -0.86 2.85
C ASN A 47 5.17 -0.14 1.55
N ARG A 48 4.84 -0.89 0.48
CA ARG A 48 4.36 -0.31 -0.77
C ARG A 48 3.03 0.45 -0.61
N LEU A 49 2.08 -0.09 0.16
CA LEU A 49 0.83 0.59 0.47
C LEU A 49 1.07 1.90 1.22
N ILE A 50 2.01 1.92 2.17
CA ILE A 50 2.33 3.13 2.94
C ILE A 50 3.00 4.19 2.07
N GLU A 51 3.95 3.82 1.21
CA GLU A 51 4.56 4.80 0.28
C GLU A 51 3.50 5.40 -0.65
N ARG A 52 2.60 4.57 -1.19
CA ARG A 52 1.50 5.07 -2.01
C ARG A 52 0.54 5.97 -1.23
N ALA A 53 0.24 5.62 0.01
CA ALA A 53 -0.61 6.43 0.88
C ALA A 53 0.00 7.81 1.15
N LYS A 54 1.31 7.89 1.41
CA LYS A 54 2.02 9.15 1.62
C LYS A 54 1.90 10.06 0.40
N GLU A 55 2.13 9.53 -0.80
CA GLU A 55 1.97 10.27 -2.06
C GLU A 55 0.55 10.84 -2.18
N ILE A 56 -0.49 10.02 -2.00
CA ILE A 56 -1.88 10.47 -2.14
C ILE A 56 -2.23 11.53 -1.08
N LEU A 57 -1.73 11.37 0.15
CA LEU A 57 -2.00 12.30 1.26
C LEU A 57 -1.49 13.72 1.00
N ILE A 58 -0.34 13.87 0.31
CA ILE A 58 0.28 15.17 0.04
C ILE A 58 -0.08 15.74 -1.33
N THR A 59 -0.59 14.92 -2.25
CA THR A 59 -0.92 15.35 -3.63
C THR A 59 -2.41 15.53 -3.88
N THR A 60 -3.28 15.13 -2.94
CA THR A 60 -4.73 15.16 -3.11
C THR A 60 -5.47 15.58 -1.84
N ASP A 61 -6.69 16.10 -2.02
CA ASP A 61 -7.60 16.45 -0.93
C ASP A 61 -8.50 15.30 -0.47
N LEU A 62 -8.24 14.06 -0.93
CA LEU A 62 -9.05 12.90 -0.56
C LEU A 62 -9.09 12.71 0.95
N THR A 63 -10.24 12.30 1.47
CA THR A 63 -10.38 11.97 2.89
C THR A 63 -9.58 10.71 3.22
N VAL A 64 -9.17 10.57 4.48
CA VAL A 64 -8.46 9.37 4.97
C VAL A 64 -9.25 8.08 4.69
N SER A 65 -10.58 8.15 4.73
CA SER A 65 -11.44 7.01 4.43
C SER A 65 -11.41 6.63 2.95
N GLU A 66 -11.51 7.61 2.04
CA GLU A 66 -11.41 7.36 0.59
C GLU A 66 -10.06 6.75 0.21
N ILE A 67 -8.96 7.26 0.79
CA ILE A 67 -7.62 6.72 0.57
C ILE A 67 -7.55 5.26 1.04
N ALA A 68 -8.11 4.95 2.22
CA ALA A 68 -8.13 3.58 2.72
C ALA A 68 -8.88 2.62 1.78
N TYR A 69 -10.06 3.01 1.30
CA TYR A 69 -10.83 2.19 0.37
C TYR A 69 -10.11 2.00 -0.97
N GLN A 70 -9.49 3.05 -1.51
CA GLN A 70 -8.68 2.94 -2.73
C GLN A 70 -7.50 1.99 -2.56
N LEU A 71 -6.89 1.97 -1.38
CA LEU A 71 -5.78 1.07 -1.05
C LEU A 71 -6.24 -0.36 -0.68
N GLY A 72 -7.54 -0.66 -0.80
CA GLY A 72 -8.09 -1.99 -0.60
C GLY A 72 -8.40 -2.34 0.85
N PHE A 73 -8.46 -1.36 1.76
CA PHE A 73 -8.90 -1.60 3.13
C PHE A 73 -10.43 -1.60 3.20
N GLU A 74 -11.01 -2.64 3.79
CA GLU A 74 -12.45 -2.72 4.07
C GLU A 74 -12.88 -1.71 5.16
N TYR A 75 -11.96 -1.38 6.08
CA TYR A 75 -12.20 -0.42 7.15
C TYR A 75 -11.06 0.59 7.24
N SER A 76 -11.40 1.88 7.24
CA SER A 76 -10.43 2.98 7.33
C SER A 76 -9.60 2.95 8.63
N GLN A 77 -10.14 2.36 9.70
CA GLN A 77 -9.42 2.18 10.96
C GLN A 77 -8.18 1.28 10.81
N SER A 78 -8.28 0.20 10.04
CA SER A 78 -7.16 -0.71 9.77
C SER A 78 -6.02 0.01 9.05
N PHE A 79 -6.36 0.86 8.07
CA PHE A 79 -5.39 1.71 7.40
C PHE A 79 -4.72 2.70 8.37
N ARG A 80 -5.49 3.40 9.21
CA ARG A 80 -4.95 4.37 10.18
C ARG A 80 -3.95 3.72 11.14
N ILE A 81 -4.27 2.53 11.65
CA ILE A 81 -3.38 1.77 12.54
C ILE A 81 -2.10 1.38 11.81
N LEU A 82 -2.22 0.79 10.61
CA LEU A 82 -1.05 0.40 9.83
C LEU A 82 -0.15 1.61 9.51
N PHE A 83 -0.75 2.71 9.05
CA PHE A 83 -0.03 3.93 8.69
C PHE A 83 0.71 4.51 9.89
N LYS A 84 0.04 4.62 11.05
CA LYS A 84 0.69 5.09 12.28
C LYS A 84 1.83 4.16 12.72
N ASN A 85 1.63 2.85 12.68
CA ASN A 85 2.66 1.89 13.06
C ASN A 85 3.89 1.94 12.15
N LYS A 86 3.71 2.32 10.88
CA LYS A 86 4.79 2.36 9.88
C LYS A 86 5.48 3.72 9.76
N THR A 87 4.80 4.80 10.15
CA THR A 87 5.30 6.17 9.97
C THR A 87 5.48 6.96 11.27
N ASN A 88 4.98 6.42 12.39
CA ASN A 88 4.83 7.10 13.68
C ASN A 88 3.89 8.31 13.69
N LEU A 89 3.19 8.58 12.58
CA LEU A 89 2.24 9.68 12.42
C LEU A 89 0.90 9.12 11.97
N THR A 90 -0.21 9.73 12.40
CA THR A 90 -1.51 9.48 11.78
C THR A 90 -1.52 10.03 10.35
N PRO A 91 -2.40 9.53 9.46
CA PRO A 91 -2.52 10.07 8.11
C PRO A 91 -2.77 11.59 8.07
N ILE A 92 -3.52 12.13 9.04
CA ILE A 92 -3.83 13.57 9.13
C ILE A 92 -2.59 14.35 9.58
N GLU A 93 -1.90 13.89 10.64
CA GLU A 93 -0.65 14.51 11.08
C GLU A 93 0.39 14.53 9.96
N TYR A 94 0.51 13.44 9.21
CA TYR A 94 1.41 13.36 8.07
C TYR A 94 1.01 14.36 6.96
N ARG A 95 -0.27 14.47 6.61
CA ARG A 95 -0.72 15.50 5.65
C ARG A 95 -0.35 16.90 6.12
N HIS A 96 -0.61 17.21 7.38
CA HIS A 96 -0.33 18.54 7.94
C HIS A 96 1.16 18.88 8.00
N SER A 97 2.07 17.89 8.04
CA SER A 97 3.52 18.18 8.05
C SER A 97 4.07 18.64 6.69
N TYR A 98 3.27 18.62 5.62
CA TYR A 98 3.66 19.04 4.27
C TYR A 98 2.85 20.23 3.72
N ASN A 99 1.91 20.76 4.51
CA ASN A 99 1.14 21.97 4.20
C ASN A 99 1.66 23.15 5.02
#